data_AF-A0A9C8TY99-F1
#
_entry.id   AF-A0A9C8TY99-F1
#
_cell.length_a   1.000
_cell.length_b   1.000
_cell.length_c   1.000
_cell.angle_alpha   90.00
_cell.angle_beta   90.00
_cell.angle_gamma   90.00
#
_symmetry.space_group_name_H-M   'P 1'
#
loop_
_entity.id
_entity.type
_entity.pdbx_description
1 polymer ?
#
loop_
_entity_poly.entity_id
_entity_poly.type
_entity_poly.pdbx_seq_one_letter_code
_entity_poly.pdbx_strand_id
1 'polypeptide(L)'
;MPKPPIDPDSFDKVNFVIDAWTTGCDAPWYIYVETMKPALLTAFITLITFGWDDVIRGYFRPKGLYKRRTAKRKGRWTRRLPRFPEIGNTLGKQLPMAQPLTGKQWGTLGKTLWRIDGVMEQVRFFWLVASIVEDFVFDWTSLLYESYWCQDDPPGRFSYQRIGWFVINADSWKLVGFGTEDYHEGMPHWFHLSGVTGDNPAQITAALDIMKAPAFPAPTEFSVRIYNDDTGEVYAETGPAELNSDGEGSVPVFGIVPANTSFAVRARMSGTPWALFGQGVVIGTEILP
;
A
#
# COMPACT_ATOMS: atom_id res chain seq x y z
N MET A 1 -16.98 12.06 -10.01
CA MET A 1 -15.55 12.31 -10.28
C MET A 1 -15.42 13.61 -11.08
N PRO A 2 -14.62 14.59 -10.63
CA PRO A 2 -14.37 15.81 -11.40
C PRO A 2 -13.54 15.49 -12.66
N LYS A 3 -13.85 16.16 -13.79
CA LYS A 3 -13.13 15.98 -15.06
C LYS A 3 -11.69 16.54 -14.95
N PRO A 4 -10.66 15.79 -15.37
CA PRO A 4 -9.29 16.31 -15.41
C PRO A 4 -9.09 17.29 -16.58
N PRO A 5 -8.25 18.33 -16.42
CA PRO A 5 -7.94 19.29 -17.47
C PRO A 5 -6.92 18.76 -18.50
N ILE A 6 -6.99 19.37 -19.69
CA ILE A 6 -6.44 18.99 -21.00
C ILE A 6 -4.91 19.22 -21.10
N ASP A 7 -4.14 18.14 -21.30
CA ASP A 7 -3.26 17.89 -22.46
C ASP A 7 -2.72 16.43 -22.41
N PRO A 8 -3.34 15.45 -23.12
CA PRO A 8 -3.19 14.02 -22.81
C PRO A 8 -1.84 13.40 -23.21
N ASP A 9 -1.22 13.80 -24.31
CA ASP A 9 -0.16 12.98 -24.94
C ASP A 9 1.21 12.96 -24.23
N SER A 10 1.46 13.90 -23.31
CA SER A 10 2.74 13.96 -22.56
C SER A 10 2.59 13.55 -21.10
N PHE A 11 1.42 13.79 -20.50
CA PHE A 11 1.08 13.27 -19.18
C PHE A 11 0.79 11.76 -19.24
N ASP A 12 0.22 11.24 -20.33
CA ASP A 12 -0.13 9.82 -20.44
C ASP A 12 1.07 8.86 -20.45
N LYS A 13 2.27 9.28 -20.85
CA LYS A 13 3.41 8.33 -20.89
C LYS A 13 4.09 8.16 -19.54
N VAL A 14 4.19 9.25 -18.77
CA VAL A 14 4.68 9.18 -17.39
C VAL A 14 3.59 8.58 -16.50
N ASN A 15 2.33 8.94 -16.75
CA ASN A 15 1.20 8.27 -16.11
C ASN A 15 1.12 6.81 -16.53
N PHE A 16 1.46 6.36 -17.73
CA PHE A 16 1.39 4.93 -18.05
C PHE A 16 2.42 4.10 -17.26
N VAL A 17 3.63 4.61 -17.02
CA VAL A 17 4.61 3.91 -16.18
C VAL A 17 4.21 3.98 -14.71
N ILE A 18 3.70 5.13 -14.27
CA ILE A 18 3.17 5.29 -12.91
C ILE A 18 1.94 4.41 -12.74
N ASP A 19 0.88 4.55 -13.54
CA ASP A 19 -0.30 3.69 -13.61
C ASP A 19 0.05 2.22 -13.78
N ALA A 20 0.99 1.80 -14.63
CA ALA A 20 1.38 0.39 -14.69
C ALA A 20 2.07 -0.11 -13.41
N TRP A 21 2.67 0.78 -12.63
CA TRP A 21 3.24 0.50 -11.30
C TRP A 21 2.27 0.75 -10.14
N THR A 22 1.20 1.54 -10.33
CA THR A 22 0.24 1.95 -9.30
C THR A 22 -1.15 1.34 -9.48
N THR A 23 -1.51 0.79 -10.64
CA THR A 23 -2.75 0.02 -10.81
C THR A 23 -2.67 -1.37 -10.21
N GLY A 24 -1.47 -1.84 -9.84
CA GLY A 24 -1.33 -3.07 -9.04
C GLY A 24 -1.81 -2.89 -7.60
N CYS A 25 -1.71 -1.68 -7.04
CA CYS A 25 -2.16 -1.36 -5.71
C CYS A 25 -2.53 0.11 -5.63
N ASP A 26 -3.80 0.43 -5.37
CA ASP A 26 -4.31 1.80 -5.22
C ASP A 26 -3.85 2.42 -3.87
N ALA A 27 -2.56 2.24 -3.56
CA ALA A 27 -1.92 2.67 -2.34
C ALA A 27 -1.60 4.17 -2.41
N PRO A 28 -1.78 4.92 -1.32
CA PRO A 28 -1.39 6.31 -1.27
C PRO A 28 0.14 6.48 -1.37
N TRP A 29 0.60 7.56 -2.02
CA TRP A 29 2.02 7.80 -2.35
C TRP A 29 3.01 7.67 -1.16
N TYR A 30 2.55 7.96 0.06
CA TYR A 30 3.42 7.89 1.25
C TYR A 30 3.84 6.45 1.59
N ILE A 31 3.04 5.43 1.23
CA ILE A 31 3.36 4.02 1.44
C ILE A 31 4.58 3.62 0.59
N TYR A 32 4.70 4.14 -0.63
CA TYR A 32 5.87 3.91 -1.48
C TYR A 32 7.15 4.46 -0.85
N VAL A 33 7.06 5.64 -0.22
CA VAL A 33 8.22 6.25 0.46
C VAL A 33 8.58 5.48 1.73
N GLU A 34 7.57 4.99 2.47
CA GLU A 34 7.78 4.23 3.70
C GLU A 34 8.42 2.86 3.43
N THR A 35 7.91 2.13 2.45
CA THR A 35 8.45 0.81 2.01
C THR A 35 9.84 0.94 1.39
N MET A 36 10.16 2.07 0.74
CA MET A 36 11.48 2.31 0.14
C MET A 36 12.59 2.51 1.19
N LYS A 37 12.28 3.04 2.38
CA LYS A 37 13.29 3.35 3.42
C LYS A 37 14.19 2.16 3.81
N PRO A 38 13.66 0.99 4.21
CA PRO A 38 14.49 -0.15 4.60
C PRO A 38 15.36 -0.65 3.44
N ALA A 39 14.79 -0.80 2.24
CA ALA A 39 15.54 -1.22 1.05
C ALA A 39 16.66 -0.23 0.69
N LEU A 40 16.36 1.08 0.74
CA LEU A 40 17.33 2.14 0.47
C LEU A 40 18.47 2.14 1.49
N LEU A 41 18.16 1.90 2.77
CA LEU A 41 19.17 1.82 3.83
C LEU A 41 20.13 0.65 3.59
N THR A 42 19.61 -0.53 3.25
CA THR A 42 20.43 -1.71 2.92
C THR A 42 21.31 -1.42 1.70
N ALA A 43 20.73 -0.90 0.62
CA ALA A 43 21.48 -0.53 -0.59
C ALA A 43 22.59 0.49 -0.30
N PHE A 44 22.32 1.48 0.55
CA PHE A 44 23.27 2.50 0.96
C PHE A 44 24.43 1.92 1.78
N ILE A 45 24.14 1.04 2.74
CA ILE A 45 25.18 0.35 3.54
C ILE A 45 26.05 -0.53 2.64
N THR A 46 25.45 -1.27 1.72
CA THR A 46 26.18 -2.11 0.76
C THR A 46 27.09 -1.27 -0.13
N LEU A 47 26.61 -0.12 -0.62
CA LEU A 47 27.41 0.78 -1.44
C LEU A 47 28.61 1.35 -0.68
N ILE A 48 28.42 1.75 0.59
CA ILE A 48 29.51 2.30 1.42
C ILE A 48 30.54 1.23 1.78
N THR A 49 30.10 0.02 2.16
CA THR A 49 31.00 -1.06 2.56
C THR A 49 31.91 -1.50 1.42
N PHE A 50 31.39 -1.59 0.20
CA PHE A 50 32.20 -1.88 -1.00
C PHE A 50 33.13 -0.72 -1.39
N GLY A 51 32.73 0.52 -1.14
CA GLY A 51 33.54 1.70 -1.45
C GLY A 51 34.91 1.72 -0.76
N TRP A 52 35.08 1.00 0.35
CA TRP A 52 36.36 0.93 1.06
C TRP A 52 37.46 0.15 0.30
N ASP A 53 37.11 -0.91 -0.44
CA ASP A 53 38.09 -1.67 -1.25
C ASP A 53 38.68 -0.78 -2.36
N ASP A 54 37.83 0.00 -3.02
CA ASP A 54 38.26 0.95 -4.06
C ASP A 54 39.09 2.12 -3.50
N VAL A 55 38.78 2.61 -2.29
CA VAL A 55 39.61 3.62 -1.60
C VAL A 55 40.99 3.06 -1.27
N ILE A 56 41.07 1.83 -0.75
CA ILE A 56 42.33 1.17 -0.42
C ILE A 56 43.15 0.89 -1.69
N ARG A 57 42.52 0.43 -2.77
CA ARG A 57 43.22 0.25 -4.06
C ARG A 57 43.70 1.58 -4.63
N GLY A 58 42.88 2.63 -4.53
CA GLY A 58 43.25 4.00 -4.90
C GLY A 58 44.47 4.51 -4.13
N TYR A 59 44.62 4.14 -2.86
CA TYR A 59 45.77 4.46 -2.02
C TYR A 59 47.07 3.79 -2.51
N PHE A 60 47.01 2.54 -2.98
CA PHE A 60 48.18 1.81 -3.51
C PHE A 60 48.49 2.10 -4.99
N ARG A 61 47.62 2.82 -5.69
CA ARG A 61 47.74 3.06 -7.13
C ARG A 61 48.91 4.02 -7.47
N PRO A 62 49.80 3.67 -8.42
CA PRO A 62 50.93 4.53 -8.78
C PRO A 62 50.51 5.83 -9.47
N LYS A 63 51.22 6.92 -9.18
CA LYS A 63 51.00 8.24 -9.80
C LYS A 63 51.42 8.24 -11.28
N GLY A 64 50.71 9.01 -12.11
CA GLY A 64 51.10 9.28 -13.50
C GLY A 64 50.71 8.21 -14.53
N LEU A 65 49.82 7.27 -14.20
CA LEU A 65 49.27 6.28 -15.14
C LEU A 65 48.59 6.93 -16.35
N TYR A 66 47.90 8.04 -16.09
CA TYR A 66 47.32 8.89 -17.12
C TYR A 66 48.34 9.96 -17.48
N LYS A 67 48.90 9.89 -18.70
CA LYS A 67 49.56 11.04 -19.30
C LYS A 67 48.52 12.16 -19.34
N ARG A 68 48.68 13.18 -18.49
CA ARG A 68 48.07 14.50 -18.72
C ARG A 68 48.55 14.90 -20.11
N ARG A 69 47.75 14.64 -21.15
CA ARG A 69 48.00 15.16 -22.49
C ARG A 69 47.73 16.66 -22.37
N THR A 70 48.73 17.41 -21.91
CA THR A 70 48.83 18.87 -22.04
C THR A 70 49.10 19.28 -23.48
N ALA A 71 48.82 18.41 -24.46
CA ALA A 71 48.84 18.79 -25.85
C ALA A 71 47.60 19.64 -26.12
N LYS A 72 47.83 20.95 -26.30
CA LYS A 72 46.94 21.92 -26.94
C LYS A 72 46.52 21.41 -28.33
N ARG A 73 45.66 20.38 -28.42
CA ARG A 73 45.08 19.94 -29.68
C ARG A 73 43.83 20.77 -29.92
N LYS A 74 44.02 21.89 -30.63
CA LYS A 74 42.95 22.61 -31.32
C LYS A 74 42.21 21.61 -32.23
N GLY A 75 40.89 21.57 -32.11
CA GLY A 75 40.02 21.03 -33.17
C GLY A 75 39.75 19.53 -33.10
N ARG A 76 38.73 19.15 -32.34
CA ARG A 76 37.54 18.42 -32.82
C ARG A 76 36.70 18.05 -31.59
N TRP A 77 35.47 18.53 -31.60
CA TRP A 77 34.42 18.30 -30.60
C TRP A 77 33.92 16.85 -30.67
N THR A 78 34.81 15.87 -30.48
CA THR A 78 34.35 14.52 -30.14
C THR A 78 33.74 14.59 -28.76
N ARG A 79 32.41 14.45 -28.68
CA ARG A 79 31.64 14.26 -27.45
C ARG A 79 32.24 13.07 -26.70
N ARG A 80 33.26 13.32 -25.87
CA ARG A 80 33.78 12.31 -24.97
C ARG A 80 32.77 12.23 -23.84
N LEU A 81 32.24 11.02 -23.65
CA LEU A 81 31.51 10.68 -22.45
C LEU A 81 32.30 11.22 -21.25
N PRO A 82 31.64 11.93 -20.32
CA PRO A 82 32.30 12.44 -19.13
C PRO A 82 32.97 11.26 -18.43
N ARG A 83 34.30 11.31 -18.33
CA ARG A 83 35.04 10.38 -17.48
C ARG A 83 34.65 10.75 -16.07
N PHE A 84 33.76 9.98 -15.47
CA PHE A 84 33.44 10.16 -14.06
C PHE A 84 34.76 10.15 -13.28
N PRO A 85 35.00 11.18 -12.43
CA PRO A 85 36.15 11.16 -11.55
C PRO A 85 36.03 9.93 -10.66
N GLU A 86 36.98 9.01 -10.74
CA GLU A 86 37.05 7.84 -9.87
C GLU A 86 37.19 8.34 -8.42
N ILE A 87 36.07 8.43 -7.69
CA ILE A 87 35.98 9.05 -6.37
C ILE A 87 36.98 8.40 -5.41
N GLY A 88 37.09 7.07 -5.42
CA GLY A 88 38.07 6.33 -4.63
C GLY A 88 39.52 6.71 -4.96
N ASN A 89 39.80 7.04 -6.21
CA ASN A 89 41.13 7.43 -6.67
C ASN A 89 41.46 8.89 -6.32
N THR A 90 40.46 9.75 -6.13
CA THR A 90 40.65 11.09 -5.56
C THR A 90 40.77 11.07 -4.04
N LEU A 91 39.93 10.29 -3.35
CA LEU A 91 39.96 10.14 -1.90
C LEU A 91 41.24 9.45 -1.43
N GLY A 92 41.60 8.32 -2.04
CA GLY A 92 42.78 7.52 -1.65
C GLY A 92 44.10 8.29 -1.79
N LYS A 93 44.18 9.25 -2.72
CA LYS A 93 45.35 10.12 -2.89
C LYS A 93 45.47 11.21 -1.83
N GLN A 94 44.35 11.57 -1.19
CA GLN A 94 44.31 12.58 -0.14
C GLN A 94 44.59 11.97 1.24
N LEU A 95 44.59 10.64 1.38
CA LEU A 95 44.93 10.00 2.64
C LEU A 95 46.39 10.27 3.03
N PRO A 96 46.65 10.64 4.30
CA PRO A 96 48.02 10.79 4.80
C PRO A 96 48.76 9.45 4.63
N MET A 97 50.04 9.51 4.26
CA MET A 97 50.92 8.36 3.91
C MET A 97 50.82 7.78 2.49
N ALA A 98 49.93 8.26 1.61
CA ALA A 98 49.90 7.81 0.20
C ALA A 98 51.15 8.27 -0.61
N GLN A 99 51.85 9.30 -0.13
CA GLN A 99 52.98 9.93 -0.84
C GLN A 99 54.26 9.07 -0.93
N PRO A 100 54.76 8.43 0.14
CA PRO A 100 55.97 7.61 0.05
C PRO A 100 55.84 6.38 -0.85
N LEU A 101 54.67 5.72 -0.88
CA LEU A 101 54.46 4.53 -1.71
C LEU A 101 54.35 4.84 -3.22
N THR A 102 54.01 6.08 -3.57
CA THR A 102 53.77 6.48 -4.96
C THR A 102 55.04 6.90 -5.73
N GLY A 103 56.21 6.91 -5.10
CA GLY A 103 57.48 7.33 -5.70
C GLY A 103 58.21 6.28 -6.54
N LYS A 104 57.81 5.00 -6.49
CA LYS A 104 58.50 3.93 -7.22
C LYS A 104 58.24 4.05 -8.72
N GLN A 105 59.29 4.06 -9.56
CA GLN A 105 59.12 4.09 -11.01
C GLN A 105 58.65 2.72 -11.53
N TRP A 106 57.42 2.66 -12.04
CA TRP A 106 56.89 1.44 -12.66
C TRP A 106 57.27 1.36 -14.15
N GLY A 107 57.66 0.17 -14.59
CA GLY A 107 57.90 -0.14 -16.00
C GLY A 107 56.65 0.01 -16.87
N THR A 108 56.82 0.08 -18.18
CA THR A 108 55.74 0.26 -19.16
C THR A 108 54.68 -0.84 -19.08
N LEU A 109 55.09 -2.09 -18.83
CA LEU A 109 54.18 -3.22 -18.63
C LEU A 109 53.32 -3.03 -17.38
N GLY A 110 53.93 -2.67 -16.25
CA GLY A 110 53.20 -2.39 -15.01
C GLY A 110 52.17 -1.27 -15.18
N LYS A 111 52.53 -0.18 -15.88
CA LYS A 111 51.59 0.90 -16.21
C LYS A 111 50.43 0.46 -17.11
N THR A 112 50.65 -0.55 -17.96
CA THR A 112 49.60 -1.08 -18.85
C THR A 112 48.65 -1.98 -18.06
N LEU A 113 49.19 -2.84 -17.18
CA LEU A 113 48.39 -3.66 -16.26
C LEU A 113 47.45 -2.80 -15.40
N TRP A 114 47.98 -1.74 -14.77
CA TRP A 114 47.17 -0.81 -13.97
C TRP A 114 46.08 -0.05 -14.75
N ARG A 115 46.20 0.07 -16.07
CA ARG A 115 45.15 0.66 -16.92
C ARG A 115 44.04 -0.35 -17.23
N ILE A 116 44.41 -1.59 -17.53
CA ILE A 116 43.46 -2.68 -17.74
C ILE A 116 42.68 -2.91 -16.46
N ASP A 117 43.39 -2.97 -15.33
CA ASP A 117 42.82 -3.07 -13.99
C ASP A 117 41.80 -1.96 -13.71
N GLY A 118 42.10 -0.70 -14.08
CA GLY A 118 41.14 0.41 -13.94
C GLY A 118 39.88 0.28 -14.80
N VAL A 119 39.97 -0.31 -15.99
CA VAL A 119 38.78 -0.60 -16.80
C VAL A 119 37.97 -1.73 -16.17
N MET A 120 38.64 -2.79 -15.69
CA MET A 120 37.96 -3.89 -15.00
C MET A 120 37.30 -3.43 -13.69
N GLU A 121 37.92 -2.51 -12.96
CA GLU A 121 37.39 -1.87 -11.75
C GLU A 121 36.10 -1.10 -12.06
N GLN A 122 36.09 -0.30 -13.13
CA GLN A 122 34.87 0.39 -13.57
C GLN A 122 33.76 -0.59 -13.95
N VAL A 123 34.09 -1.66 -14.69
CA VAL A 123 33.10 -2.69 -15.05
C VAL A 123 32.55 -3.37 -13.80
N ARG A 124 33.41 -3.73 -12.84
CA ARG A 124 32.99 -4.32 -11.55
C ARG A 124 32.13 -3.36 -10.73
N PHE A 125 32.47 -2.08 -10.71
CA PHE A 125 31.67 -1.06 -10.03
C PHE A 125 30.27 -0.93 -10.65
N PHE A 126 30.18 -0.82 -11.99
CA PHE A 126 28.87 -0.76 -12.65
C PHE A 126 28.06 -2.05 -12.48
N TRP A 127 28.74 -3.20 -12.50
CA TRP A 127 28.11 -4.49 -12.21
C TRP A 127 27.55 -4.55 -10.78
N LEU A 128 28.32 -4.07 -9.81
CA LEU A 128 27.90 -3.97 -8.41
C LEU A 128 26.75 -2.99 -8.23
N VAL A 129 26.78 -1.83 -8.91
CA VAL A 129 25.65 -0.88 -8.87
C VAL A 129 24.40 -1.52 -9.46
N ALA A 130 24.53 -2.24 -10.58
CA ALA A 130 23.42 -2.97 -11.17
C ALA A 130 22.84 -4.02 -10.20
N SER A 131 23.68 -4.83 -9.54
CA SER A 131 23.20 -5.82 -8.57
C SER A 131 22.54 -5.18 -7.34
N ILE A 132 23.11 -4.09 -6.81
CA ILE A 132 22.49 -3.36 -5.68
C ILE A 132 21.13 -2.77 -6.09
N VAL A 133 21.01 -2.27 -7.32
CA VAL A 133 19.74 -1.75 -7.83
C VAL A 133 18.71 -2.86 -8.01
N GLU A 134 19.13 -4.02 -8.51
CA GLU A 134 18.25 -5.21 -8.61
C GLU A 134 17.75 -5.64 -7.23
N ASP A 135 18.64 -5.81 -6.25
CA ASP A 135 18.29 -6.16 -4.87
C ASP A 135 17.38 -5.11 -4.24
N PHE A 136 17.69 -3.82 -4.42
CA PHE A 136 16.86 -2.71 -3.93
C PHE A 136 15.45 -2.75 -4.51
N VAL A 137 15.30 -2.94 -5.83
CA VAL A 137 13.99 -3.00 -6.48
C VAL A 137 13.22 -4.23 -6.01
N PHE A 138 13.90 -5.38 -5.87
CA PHE A 138 13.26 -6.60 -5.38
C PHE A 138 12.76 -6.44 -3.93
N ASP A 139 13.62 -5.99 -3.01
CA ASP A 139 13.24 -5.79 -1.60
C ASP A 139 12.13 -4.74 -1.45
N TRP A 140 12.23 -3.64 -2.18
CA TRP A 140 11.22 -2.59 -2.17
C TRP A 140 9.87 -3.09 -2.69
N THR A 141 9.86 -3.78 -3.83
CA THR A 141 8.61 -4.31 -4.41
C THR A 141 8.02 -5.42 -3.56
N SER A 142 8.83 -6.29 -2.95
CA SER A 142 8.34 -7.32 -2.02
C SER A 142 7.62 -6.69 -0.82
N LEU A 143 8.20 -5.67 -0.20
CA LEU A 143 7.57 -4.95 0.92
C LEU A 143 6.30 -4.21 0.49
N LEU A 144 6.27 -3.72 -0.75
CA LEU A 144 5.08 -3.10 -1.32
C LEU A 144 3.96 -4.15 -1.44
N TYR A 145 4.24 -5.32 -2.03
CA TYR A 145 3.27 -6.41 -2.20
C TYR A 145 2.79 -7.02 -0.88
N GLU A 146 3.63 -7.04 0.16
CA GLU A 146 3.22 -7.49 1.50
C GLU A 146 2.32 -6.47 2.22
N SER A 147 2.28 -5.22 1.77
CA SER A 147 1.45 -4.19 2.39
C SER A 147 -0.05 -4.49 2.21
N TYR A 148 -0.87 -4.14 3.20
CA TYR A 148 -2.33 -4.31 3.16
C TYR A 148 -2.99 -3.72 1.90
N TRP A 149 -2.37 -2.73 1.27
CA TRP A 149 -2.87 -2.08 0.06
C TRP A 149 -2.67 -2.90 -1.22
N CYS A 150 -1.73 -3.84 -1.20
CA CYS A 150 -1.37 -4.69 -2.32
C CYS A 150 -1.73 -6.16 -2.11
N GLN A 151 -2.22 -6.51 -0.92
CA GLN A 151 -2.79 -7.82 -0.71
C GLN A 151 -4.06 -7.90 -1.55
N ASP A 152 -4.21 -8.98 -2.32
CA ASP A 152 -5.47 -9.26 -2.99
C ASP A 152 -6.57 -9.18 -1.93
N ASP A 153 -7.51 -8.27 -2.13
CA ASP A 153 -8.67 -8.16 -1.27
C ASP A 153 -9.31 -9.56 -1.19
N PRO A 154 -9.76 -10.00 0.01
CA PRO A 154 -10.40 -11.29 0.13
C PRO A 154 -11.52 -11.34 -0.92
N PRO A 155 -11.59 -12.42 -1.71
CA PRO A 155 -12.64 -12.54 -2.73
C PRO A 155 -13.97 -12.36 -2.01
N GLY A 156 -14.89 -11.61 -2.59
CA GLY A 156 -16.20 -11.51 -1.99
C GLY A 156 -16.35 -10.49 -0.87
N ARG A 157 -16.73 -9.26 -1.23
CA ARG A 157 -17.10 -8.25 -0.23
C ARG A 157 -18.17 -7.30 -0.74
N PHE A 158 -18.95 -6.76 0.18
CA PHE A 158 -19.89 -5.70 -0.13
C PHE A 158 -19.99 -4.70 1.01
N SER A 159 -20.38 -3.46 0.68
CA SER A 159 -20.88 -2.48 1.63
C SER A 159 -22.10 -1.79 1.05
N TYR A 160 -23.19 -1.79 1.82
CA TYR A 160 -24.39 -1.03 1.51
C TYR A 160 -24.74 -0.14 2.69
N GLN A 161 -25.07 1.11 2.41
CA GLN A 161 -25.55 2.06 3.39
C GLN A 161 -27.05 2.35 3.20
N ARG A 162 -27.66 2.84 4.28
CA ARG A 162 -29.03 3.37 4.27
C ARG A 162 -28.98 4.87 4.54
N ILE A 163 -29.66 5.62 3.70
CA ILE A 163 -29.87 7.06 3.86
C ILE A 163 -31.36 7.31 4.11
N GLY A 164 -31.68 8.19 5.05
CA GLY A 164 -33.05 8.56 5.41
C GLY A 164 -33.55 7.87 6.67
N TRP A 165 -34.83 8.05 7.01
CA TRP A 165 -35.42 7.61 8.28
C TRP A 165 -36.69 6.80 8.04
N PHE A 166 -36.88 5.73 8.81
CA PHE A 166 -38.05 4.86 8.72
C PHE A 166 -38.61 4.55 10.10
N VAL A 167 -39.91 4.34 10.13
CA VAL A 167 -40.65 4.08 11.37
C VAL A 167 -40.45 2.63 11.79
N ILE A 168 -40.05 2.43 13.04
CA ILE A 168 -40.09 1.14 13.73
C ILE A 168 -41.18 1.18 14.80
N ASN A 169 -41.93 0.09 14.94
CA ASN A 169 -42.95 -0.04 15.98
C ASN A 169 -42.36 -0.76 17.20
N ALA A 170 -42.82 -0.39 18.40
CA ALA A 170 -42.44 -1.03 19.65
C ALA A 170 -42.58 -2.55 19.59
N ASP A 171 -41.63 -3.25 20.20
CA ASP A 171 -41.69 -4.68 20.48
C ASP A 171 -41.87 -5.60 19.26
N SER A 172 -41.66 -5.04 18.06
CA SER A 172 -41.72 -5.78 16.81
C SER A 172 -40.38 -5.76 16.11
N TRP A 173 -39.93 -6.94 15.68
CA TRP A 173 -38.77 -7.02 14.80
C TRP A 173 -39.14 -6.50 13.41
N LYS A 174 -38.39 -5.53 12.92
CA LYS A 174 -38.55 -4.96 11.58
C LYS A 174 -37.33 -5.25 10.73
N LEU A 175 -37.59 -5.65 9.48
CA LEU A 175 -36.58 -5.80 8.44
C LEU A 175 -35.97 -4.45 8.11
N VAL A 176 -34.64 -4.42 8.01
CA VAL A 176 -33.86 -3.23 7.73
C VAL A 176 -33.30 -3.32 6.33
N GLY A 177 -33.55 -2.30 5.51
CA GLY A 177 -33.03 -2.24 4.14
C GLY A 177 -31.81 -1.35 4.00
N PHE A 178 -30.80 -1.78 3.27
CA PHE A 178 -29.65 -0.96 2.86
C PHE A 178 -29.67 -0.89 1.34
N GLY A 179 -29.95 0.28 0.78
CA GLY A 179 -30.27 0.45 -0.64
C GLY A 179 -29.21 1.19 -1.46
N THR A 180 -28.26 1.83 -0.80
CA THR A 180 -27.19 2.58 -1.46
C THR A 180 -25.92 1.74 -1.43
N GLU A 181 -25.44 1.31 -2.59
CA GLU A 181 -24.20 0.54 -2.72
C GLU A 181 -22.99 1.47 -2.58
N ASP A 182 -22.05 1.10 -1.71
CA ASP A 182 -20.73 1.74 -1.64
C ASP A 182 -19.74 1.01 -2.54
N TYR A 183 -19.68 -0.32 -2.42
CA TYR A 183 -18.93 -1.23 -3.27
C TYR A 183 -19.51 -2.65 -3.20
N HIS A 184 -19.27 -3.45 -4.24
CA HIS A 184 -19.69 -4.83 -4.33
C HIS A 184 -18.75 -5.62 -5.24
N GLU A 185 -18.12 -6.64 -4.69
CA GLU A 185 -17.15 -7.49 -5.36
C GLU A 185 -17.45 -8.96 -5.06
N GLY A 186 -18.24 -9.63 -5.91
CA GLY A 186 -18.52 -11.06 -5.77
C GLY A 186 -19.48 -11.42 -4.63
N MET A 187 -19.46 -12.69 -4.19
CA MET A 187 -20.28 -13.20 -3.09
C MET A 187 -19.56 -13.03 -1.75
N PRO A 188 -20.20 -12.67 -0.62
CA PRO A 188 -21.64 -12.61 -0.41
C PRO A 188 -22.29 -11.44 -1.16
N HIS A 189 -23.56 -11.57 -1.51
CA HIS A 189 -24.33 -10.56 -2.25
C HIS A 189 -25.40 -9.94 -1.35
N TRP A 190 -25.67 -8.65 -1.49
CA TRP A 190 -26.76 -7.97 -0.78
C TRP A 190 -27.84 -7.44 -1.75
N PHE A 191 -29.10 -7.72 -1.45
CA PHE A 191 -30.32 -7.39 -2.19
C PHE A 191 -31.27 -6.54 -1.33
N HIS A 192 -30.96 -5.26 -1.17
CA HIS A 192 -31.76 -4.26 -0.43
C HIS A 192 -32.15 -4.64 1.02
N LEU A 193 -33.02 -5.64 1.22
CA LEU A 193 -33.54 -6.12 2.51
C LEU A 193 -32.86 -7.40 3.03
N SER A 194 -32.21 -8.16 2.15
CA SER A 194 -31.59 -9.46 2.46
C SER A 194 -30.27 -9.61 1.73
N GLY A 195 -29.45 -10.58 2.11
CA GLY A 195 -28.26 -10.99 1.40
C GLY A 195 -28.20 -12.51 1.26
N VAL A 196 -27.26 -12.98 0.46
CA VAL A 196 -26.99 -14.40 0.24
C VAL A 196 -25.48 -14.62 0.29
N THR A 197 -25.05 -15.61 1.05
CA THR A 197 -23.65 -16.07 1.05
C THR A 197 -23.39 -17.02 -0.13
N GLY A 198 -22.15 -17.01 -0.63
CA GLY A 198 -21.72 -17.91 -1.70
C GLY A 198 -21.36 -19.31 -1.20
N ASP A 199 -20.44 -19.96 -1.89
CA ASP A 199 -19.95 -21.29 -1.51
C ASP A 199 -19.17 -21.30 -0.19
N ASN A 200 -18.65 -20.14 0.24
CA ASN A 200 -17.98 -19.98 1.52
C ASN A 200 -18.86 -19.22 2.53
N PRO A 201 -18.67 -19.44 3.84
CA PRO A 201 -19.31 -18.63 4.87
C PRO A 201 -18.87 -17.17 4.76
N ALA A 202 -19.66 -16.25 5.31
CA ALA A 202 -19.34 -14.84 5.31
C ALA A 202 -19.44 -14.23 6.70
N GLN A 203 -18.55 -13.29 6.98
CA GLN A 203 -18.62 -12.39 8.11
C GLN A 203 -19.52 -11.22 7.75
N ILE A 204 -20.63 -11.06 8.47
CA ILE A 204 -21.59 -9.98 8.26
C ILE A 204 -21.56 -9.05 9.47
N THR A 205 -21.40 -7.76 9.20
CA THR A 205 -21.49 -6.69 10.20
C THR A 205 -22.58 -5.72 9.78
N ALA A 206 -23.47 -5.35 10.69
CA ALA A 206 -24.44 -4.29 10.46
C ALA A 206 -24.43 -3.32 11.62
N ALA A 207 -24.51 -2.02 11.34
CA ALA A 207 -24.65 -0.98 12.35
C ALA A 207 -25.83 -0.09 11.99
N LEU A 208 -26.63 0.25 13.00
CA LEU A 208 -27.82 1.08 12.84
C LEU A 208 -27.89 2.14 13.92
N ASP A 209 -28.21 3.34 13.48
CA ASP A 209 -28.49 4.47 14.33
C ASP A 209 -30.00 4.58 14.55
N ILE A 210 -30.38 4.69 15.82
CA ILE A 210 -31.74 5.04 16.24
C ILE A 210 -31.79 6.51 16.63
N MET A 211 -32.89 7.16 16.26
CA MET A 211 -33.21 8.51 16.67
C MET A 211 -34.63 8.58 17.22
N LYS A 212 -34.81 9.48 18.18
CA LYS A 212 -36.11 9.79 18.74
C LYS A 212 -37.01 10.48 17.72
N ALA A 213 -38.24 10.00 17.65
CA ALA A 213 -39.34 10.67 16.99
C ALA A 213 -39.75 11.96 17.74
N PRO A 214 -39.90 13.13 17.07
CA PRO A 214 -40.19 14.39 17.76
C PRO A 214 -41.44 14.38 18.65
N ALA A 215 -42.46 13.59 18.28
CA ALA A 215 -43.74 13.59 18.98
C ALA A 215 -43.78 12.70 20.24
N PHE A 216 -42.76 11.87 20.48
CA PHE A 216 -42.85 10.73 21.39
C PHE A 216 -41.72 10.61 22.41
N PRO A 217 -41.91 9.84 23.49
CA PRO A 217 -40.84 9.51 24.42
C PRO A 217 -39.66 8.86 23.70
N ALA A 218 -38.46 9.06 24.26
CA ALA A 218 -37.26 8.38 23.80
C ALA A 218 -37.43 6.86 23.96
N PRO A 219 -37.02 6.04 22.96
CA PRO A 219 -36.87 4.61 23.15
C PRO A 219 -35.89 4.32 24.29
N THR A 220 -36.10 3.22 25.03
CA THR A 220 -35.24 2.83 26.17
C THR A 220 -34.20 1.81 25.76
N GLU A 221 -34.58 0.89 24.88
CA GLU A 221 -33.72 -0.21 24.44
C GLU A 221 -33.77 -0.34 22.92
N PHE A 222 -32.63 -0.69 22.32
CA PHE A 222 -32.51 -1.03 20.92
C PHE A 222 -31.69 -2.32 20.74
N SER A 223 -32.18 -3.21 19.88
CA SER A 223 -31.53 -4.47 19.54
C SER A 223 -31.46 -4.64 18.03
N VAL A 224 -30.36 -5.20 17.55
CA VAL A 224 -30.14 -5.53 16.14
C VAL A 224 -29.69 -6.98 16.03
N ARG A 225 -30.19 -7.70 15.03
CA ARG A 225 -29.82 -9.09 14.80
C ARG A 225 -29.62 -9.41 13.33
N ILE A 226 -28.74 -10.37 13.09
CA ILE A 226 -28.54 -11.05 11.80
C ILE A 226 -29.22 -12.40 11.92
N TYR A 227 -30.09 -12.71 10.97
CA TYR A 227 -30.89 -13.94 11.01
C TYR A 227 -31.04 -14.52 9.60
N ASN A 228 -31.31 -15.83 9.53
CA ASN A 228 -31.63 -16.54 8.30
C ASN A 228 -33.01 -16.15 7.80
N ASP A 229 -33.11 -15.64 6.57
CA ASP A 229 -34.38 -15.12 6.05
C ASP A 229 -35.42 -16.22 5.80
N ASP A 230 -34.96 -17.44 5.49
CA ASP A 230 -35.82 -18.60 5.21
C ASP A 230 -36.24 -19.35 6.48
N THR A 231 -35.30 -19.60 7.39
CA THR A 231 -35.53 -20.46 8.58
C THR A 231 -35.88 -19.68 9.85
N GLY A 232 -35.53 -18.40 9.91
CA GLY A 232 -35.68 -17.59 11.12
C GLY A 232 -34.59 -17.81 12.17
N GLU A 233 -33.59 -18.66 11.92
CA GLU A 233 -32.44 -18.88 12.80
C GLU A 233 -31.66 -17.58 13.02
N VAL A 234 -31.26 -17.28 14.26
CA VAL A 234 -30.49 -16.07 14.59
C VAL A 234 -29.01 -16.40 14.63
N TYR A 235 -28.22 -15.79 13.74
CA TYR A 235 -26.77 -15.98 13.69
C TYR A 235 -26.02 -15.08 14.67
N ALA A 236 -26.52 -13.86 14.88
CA ALA A 236 -25.98 -12.93 15.85
C ALA A 236 -27.05 -11.93 16.30
N GLU A 237 -26.96 -11.50 17.55
CA GLU A 237 -27.84 -10.49 18.12
C GLU A 237 -27.04 -9.61 19.09
N THR A 238 -27.15 -8.31 18.94
CA THR A 238 -26.63 -7.33 19.89
C THR A 238 -27.79 -6.56 20.50
N GLY A 239 -27.77 -6.41 21.82
CA GLY A 239 -28.73 -5.66 22.61
C GLY A 239 -29.46 -6.52 23.65
N PRO A 240 -30.38 -5.91 24.44
CA PRO A 240 -30.77 -4.51 24.38
C PRO A 240 -29.62 -3.58 24.81
N ALA A 241 -29.29 -2.60 23.96
CA ALA A 241 -28.36 -1.53 24.32
C ALA A 241 -29.14 -0.36 24.94
N GLU A 242 -28.61 0.20 26.02
CA GLU A 242 -29.15 1.42 26.62
C GLU A 242 -28.90 2.61 25.69
N LEU A 243 -29.96 3.37 25.40
CA LEU A 243 -29.87 4.58 24.61
C LEU A 243 -29.55 5.78 25.49
N ASN A 244 -29.01 6.84 24.89
CA ASN A 244 -28.75 8.08 25.63
C ASN A 244 -30.07 8.73 26.09
N SER A 245 -29.99 9.79 26.91
CA SER A 245 -31.18 10.51 27.40
C SER A 245 -32.07 11.08 26.29
N ASP A 246 -31.52 11.26 25.09
CA ASP A 246 -32.24 11.76 23.92
C ASP A 246 -32.86 10.63 23.09
N GLY A 247 -32.65 9.35 23.45
CA GLY A 247 -33.14 8.19 22.72
C GLY A 247 -32.34 7.88 21.46
N GLU A 248 -31.11 8.38 21.38
CA GLU A 248 -30.17 8.15 20.29
C GLU A 248 -29.12 7.12 20.71
N GLY A 249 -28.66 6.34 19.73
CA GLY A 249 -27.60 5.37 19.93
C GLY A 249 -27.28 4.62 18.65
N SER A 250 -26.10 4.00 18.61
CA SER A 250 -25.67 3.13 17.52
C SER A 250 -25.42 1.74 18.08
N VAL A 251 -26.04 0.73 17.47
CA VAL A 251 -25.91 -0.67 17.91
C VAL A 251 -25.35 -1.50 16.77
N PRO A 252 -24.06 -1.89 16.83
CA PRO A 252 -23.47 -2.79 15.87
C PRO A 252 -23.82 -4.25 16.20
N VAL A 253 -24.05 -5.06 15.18
CA VAL A 253 -24.16 -6.51 15.26
C VAL A 253 -23.15 -7.16 14.33
N PHE A 254 -22.53 -8.23 14.80
CA PHE A 254 -21.50 -8.98 14.11
C PHE A 254 -21.81 -10.47 14.19
N GLY A 255 -21.81 -11.16 13.06
CA GLY A 255 -22.07 -12.60 13.01
C GLY A 255 -21.44 -13.28 11.80
N ILE A 256 -21.23 -14.58 11.92
CA ILE A 256 -20.81 -15.44 10.81
C ILE A 256 -22.06 -16.10 10.24
N VAL A 257 -22.32 -15.90 8.96
CA VAL A 257 -23.40 -16.54 8.23
C VAL A 257 -22.82 -17.75 7.46
N PRO A 258 -23.41 -18.95 7.58
CA PRO A 258 -22.97 -20.14 6.86
C PRO A 258 -22.99 -19.94 5.34
N ALA A 259 -22.26 -20.77 4.60
CA ALA A 259 -22.31 -20.80 3.14
C ALA A 259 -23.73 -21.08 2.61
N ASN A 260 -24.01 -20.65 1.38
CA ASN A 260 -25.25 -20.92 0.65
C ASN A 260 -26.53 -20.59 1.45
N THR A 261 -26.50 -19.50 2.20
CA THR A 261 -27.53 -19.12 3.16
C THR A 261 -28.07 -17.73 2.85
N SER A 262 -29.39 -17.58 2.81
CA SER A 262 -30.03 -16.27 2.79
C SER A 262 -30.09 -15.69 4.21
N PHE A 263 -29.68 -14.44 4.35
CA PHE A 263 -29.68 -13.73 5.62
C PHE A 263 -30.31 -12.35 5.49
N ALA A 264 -30.78 -11.80 6.60
CA ALA A 264 -31.27 -10.43 6.66
C ALA A 264 -30.96 -9.79 8.02
N VAL A 265 -31.07 -8.47 8.06
CA VAL A 265 -30.87 -7.68 9.28
C VAL A 265 -32.23 -7.22 9.80
N ARG A 266 -32.48 -7.43 11.09
CA ARG A 266 -33.66 -6.92 11.78
C ARG A 266 -33.27 -6.06 12.96
N ALA A 267 -34.08 -5.04 13.21
CA ALA A 267 -34.00 -4.20 14.39
C ALA A 267 -35.27 -4.32 15.22
N ARG A 268 -35.15 -4.13 16.53
CA ARG A 268 -36.26 -4.05 17.49
C ARG A 268 -35.95 -2.94 18.48
N MET A 269 -36.98 -2.24 18.93
CA MET A 269 -36.88 -1.28 20.03
C MET A 269 -37.98 -1.51 21.08
N SER A 270 -37.76 -1.00 22.29
CA SER A 270 -38.75 -0.95 23.37
C SER A 270 -38.81 0.46 24.00
N GLY A 271 -39.80 0.71 24.85
CA GLY A 271 -39.94 1.96 25.63
C GLY A 271 -40.83 3.05 25.02
N THR A 272 -41.07 3.04 23.70
CA THR A 272 -41.95 4.01 23.03
C THR A 272 -42.75 3.36 21.89
N PRO A 273 -44.00 3.77 21.57
CA PRO A 273 -44.84 3.11 20.57
C PRO A 273 -44.24 3.11 19.15
N TRP A 274 -43.58 4.20 18.74
CA TRP A 274 -42.80 4.27 17.50
C TRP A 274 -41.55 5.15 17.64
N ALA A 275 -40.50 4.83 16.89
CA ALA A 275 -39.30 5.65 16.75
C ALA A 275 -38.81 5.63 15.30
N LEU A 276 -37.73 6.37 15.03
CA LEU A 276 -37.11 6.41 13.72
C LEU A 276 -35.74 5.71 13.79
N PHE A 277 -35.49 4.80 12.85
CA PHE A 277 -34.15 4.28 12.57
C PHE A 277 -33.79 4.66 11.14
N GLY A 278 -32.53 4.94 10.84
CA GLY A 278 -32.25 5.58 9.56
C GLY A 278 -30.87 5.39 8.98
N GLN A 279 -29.87 5.95 9.64
CA GLN A 279 -28.50 5.82 9.16
C GLN A 279 -27.92 4.49 9.62
N GLY A 280 -27.22 3.83 8.72
CA GLY A 280 -26.62 2.54 9.01
C GLY A 280 -25.89 1.98 7.81
N VAL A 281 -25.08 0.98 8.09
CA VAL A 281 -24.27 0.27 7.10
C VAL A 281 -24.38 -1.23 7.34
N VAL A 282 -24.37 -2.01 6.26
CA VAL A 282 -24.16 -3.45 6.29
C VAL A 282 -22.96 -3.78 5.41
N ILE A 283 -22.03 -4.53 5.99
CA ILE A 283 -20.78 -4.94 5.36
C ILE A 283 -20.72 -6.46 5.43
N GLY A 284 -20.37 -7.09 4.31
CA GLY A 284 -20.11 -8.53 4.25
C GLY A 284 -18.75 -8.81 3.67
N THR A 285 -18.08 -9.82 4.20
CA THR A 285 -16.79 -10.32 3.69
C THR A 285 -16.81 -11.83 3.70
N GLU A 286 -16.44 -12.46 2.59
CA GLU A 286 -16.27 -13.90 2.49
C GLU A 286 -15.15 -14.38 3.42
N ILE A 287 -15.34 -15.52 4.06
CA ILE A 287 -14.33 -16.18 4.89
C ILE A 287 -13.75 -17.31 4.05
N LEU A 288 -12.53 -17.11 3.54
CA LEU A 288 -11.81 -18.16 2.85
C LEU A 288 -11.40 -19.29 3.82
N PRO A 289 -11.47 -20.56 3.39
CA PRO A 289 -11.09 -21.72 4.19
C PRO A 289 -9.59 -21.81 4.49
#